data_AF-A0A529MHT1-F1
#
_entry.id   AF-A0A529MHT1-F1
#
_cell.length_a   1.000
_cell.length_b   1.000
_cell.length_c   1.000
_cell.angle_alpha   90.00
_cell.angle_beta   90.00
_cell.angle_gamma   90.00
#
_symmetry.space_group_name_H-M   'P 1'
#
loop_
_entity.id
_entity.type
_entity.pdbx_description
1 polymer ?
#
loop_
_entity_poly.entity_id
_entity_poly.type
_entity_poly.pdbx_seq_one_letter_code
_entity_poly.pdbx_strand_id
1 'polypeptide(L)' 'TYEFDEKTSFNLQVSGDQLKDAGVAANVAYMVVPGFTVTAEVDYDHYGNSGLGPAEPTAVKGTSKPNSVGGILRLQGSF' A
#
# COMPACT_ATOMS: atom_id res chain seq x y z
N THR A 1 -3.58 6.35 12.41
CA THR A 1 -2.27 5.84 12.87
C THR A 1 -2.35 5.56 14.34
N TYR A 2 -1.81 4.42 14.77
CA TYR A 2 -1.64 4.03 16.16
C TYR A 2 -0.15 4.10 16.51
N GLU A 3 0.17 4.62 17.68
CA GLU A 3 1.55 4.74 18.17
C GLU A 3 1.73 3.75 19.31
N PHE A 4 2.67 2.81 19.17
CA PHE A 4 2.97 1.83 20.22
C PHE A 4 3.91 2.42 21.27
N ASP A 5 4.92 3.15 20.79
CA ASP A 5 5.92 3.85 21.58
C ASP A 5 6.55 4.97 20.73
N GLU A 6 7.47 5.74 21.33
CA GLU A 6 8.18 6.86 20.69
C GLU A 6 8.96 6.48 19.41
N LYS A 7 9.20 5.18 19.19
CA LYS A 7 9.96 4.67 18.03
C LYS A 7 9.07 3.98 17.01
N THR A 8 7.86 3.57 17.37
CA THR A 8 7.09 2.59 16.60
C THR A 8 5.65 3.03 16.41
N SER A 9 5.23 3.14 15.16
CA SER A 9 3.84 3.41 14.81
C SER A 9 3.33 2.46 13.73
N PHE A 10 2.02 2.23 13.75
CA PHE A 10 1.30 1.42 12.79
C PHE A 10 0.18 2.22 12.14
N ASN A 11 -0.03 2.01 10.85
CA ASN A 11 -1.12 2.60 10.09
C ASN A 11 -1.84 1.52 9.29
N LEU A 12 -3.17 1.60 9.26
CA LEU A 12 -4.05 0.80 8.42
C LEU A 12 -4.94 1.76 7.62
N GLN A 13 -5.05 1.51 6.32
CA GLN A 13 -5.86 2.28 5.39
C GLN A 13 -6.76 1.33 4.62
N VAL A 14 -8.02 1.74 4.44
CA VAL A 14 -9.00 1.03 3.62
C VAL A 14 -9.65 2.07 2.72
N SER A 15 -9.76 1.76 1.44
CA SER A 15 -10.33 2.64 0.42
C SER A 15 -11.21 1.85 -0.54
N GLY A 16 -12.13 2.56 -1.19
CA GLY A 16 -12.91 2.03 -2.29
C GLY A 16 -13.86 3.07 -2.87
N ASP A 17 -14.47 2.74 -4.00
CA ASP A 17 -15.33 3.66 -4.75
C ASP A 17 -16.59 2.99 -5.34
N GLN A 18 -17.40 3.79 -6.06
CA GLN A 18 -18.63 3.31 -6.70
C GLN A 18 -18.37 2.37 -7.89
N LEU A 19 -17.14 2.33 -8.43
CA LEU A 19 -16.72 1.43 -9.50
C LEU A 19 -16.29 0.04 -8.97
N LYS A 20 -16.42 -0.16 -7.65
CA LYS A 20 -16.04 -1.37 -6.91
C LYS A 20 -14.53 -1.59 -6.86
N ASP A 21 -13.74 -0.54 -7.07
CA ASP A 21 -12.33 -0.59 -6.75
C ASP A 21 -12.20 -0.61 -5.22
N ALA A 22 -11.26 -1.40 -4.70
CA ALA A 22 -11.02 -1.52 -3.27
C ALA A 22 -9.53 -1.66 -2.99
N GLY A 23 -9.07 -1.01 -1.92
CA GLY A 23 -7.69 -1.05 -1.47
C GLY A 23 -7.59 -1.26 0.03
N VAL A 24 -6.60 -2.03 0.45
CA VAL A 24 -6.21 -2.14 1.86
C VAL A 24 -4.70 -2.02 1.93
N ALA A 25 -4.20 -1.11 2.77
CA ALA A 25 -2.76 -0.94 3.00
C ALA A 25 -2.46 -0.91 4.49
N ALA A 26 -1.36 -1.55 4.89
CA ALA A 26 -0.88 -1.54 6.26
C ALA A 26 0.62 -1.26 6.29
N ASN A 27 1.05 -0.38 7.19
CA ASN A 27 2.47 -0.12 7.39
C ASN A 27 2.87 -0.03 8.86
N VAL A 28 4.13 -0.36 9.12
CA VAL A 28 4.82 -0.14 10.39
C VAL A 28 6.00 0.77 10.11
N ALA A 29 6.08 1.90 10.82
CA ALA A 29 7.24 2.76 10.84
C ALA A 29 8.02 2.56 12.14
N TYR A 30 9.31 2.27 12.02
CA TYR A 30 10.22 2.03 13.14
C TYR A 30 11.45 2.94 13.05
N MET A 31 11.68 3.74 14.09
CA MET A 31 12.86 4.57 14.24
C MET A 31 14.01 3.74 14.81
N VAL A 32 14.92 3.31 13.93
CA VAL A 32 16.05 2.44 14.29
C VAL A 32 17.06 3.20 15.16
N VAL A 33 17.36 4.44 14.76
CA VAL A 33 18.17 5.41 15.53
C VAL A 33 17.57 6.81 15.33
N PRO A 34 17.83 7.78 16.23
CA PRO A 34 17.33 9.15 16.06
C PRO A 34 17.68 9.71 14.68
N GLY A 35 16.67 10.20 13.95
CA GLY A 35 16.84 10.71 12.59
C GLY A 35 16.87 9.66 11.47
N PHE A 36 16.69 8.37 11.77
CA PHE A 36 16.59 7.30 10.76
C PHE A 36 15.41 6.36 11.03
N THR A 37 14.47 6.36 10.09
CA THR A 37 13.23 5.56 10.16
C THR A 37 13.14 4.61 8.98
N VAL A 38 12.79 3.36 9.28
CA VAL A 38 12.43 2.35 8.28
C VAL A 38 10.92 2.14 8.33
N THR A 39 10.26 2.19 7.17
CA THR A 39 8.84 1.89 7.04
C THR A 39 8.64 0.71 6.12
N ALA A 40 8.01 -0.34 6.62
CA ALA A 40 7.56 -1.48 5.82
C ALA A 40 6.06 -1.34 5.55
N GLU A 41 5.66 -1.47 4.30
CA GLU A 41 4.27 -1.40 3.84
C GLU A 41 3.94 -2.62 3.00
N VAL A 42 2.72 -3.14 3.18
CA VAL A 42 2.08 -4.11 2.31
C VAL A 42 0.71 -3.56 1.92
N ASP A 43 0.36 -3.74 0.67
CA ASP A 43 -0.94 -3.35 0.13
C ASP A 43 -1.57 -4.46 -0.71
N TYR A 44 -2.90 -4.39 -0.77
CA TYR A 44 -3.74 -5.19 -1.62
C TYR A 44 -4.67 -4.25 -2.37
N ASP A 45 -4.80 -4.47 -3.68
CA ASP A 45 -5.74 -3.77 -4.53
C ASP A 45 -6.65 -4.75 -5.27
N HIS A 46 -7.92 -4.36 -5.39
CA HIS A 46 -8.93 -5.00 -6.23
C HIS A 46 -9.47 -3.99 -7.24
N TYR A 47 -9.48 -4.37 -8.51
CA TYR A 47 -10.09 -3.65 -9.60
C TYR A 47 -11.51 -4.19 -9.88
N GLY A 48 -12.52 -3.34 -9.65
CA GLY A 48 -13.94 -3.69 -9.64
C GLY A 48 -14.58 -3.91 -11.01
N ASN A 49 -13.88 -3.53 -12.08
CA ASN A 49 -14.25 -3.74 -13.49
C ASN A 49 -15.73 -3.41 -13.80
N SER A 50 -16.21 -2.23 -13.38
CA SER A 50 -17.61 -1.79 -13.55
C SER A 50 -17.94 -1.27 -14.96
N GLY A 51 -17.50 -1.98 -16.00
CA GLY A 51 -17.94 -1.75 -17.39
C GLY A 51 -17.24 -0.64 -18.15
N LEU A 52 -16.16 -0.04 -17.61
CA LEU A 52 -15.32 0.93 -18.33
C LEU A 52 -14.25 0.28 -19.22
N GLY A 53 -14.24 -1.06 -19.29
CA GLY A 53 -13.12 -1.84 -19.82
C GLY A 53 -11.93 -1.80 -18.85
N PRO A 54 -11.04 -2.81 -18.86
CA PRO A 54 -9.77 -2.62 -18.17
C PRO A 54 -9.12 -1.36 -18.77
N ALA A 55 -8.65 -0.43 -17.94
CA ALA A 55 -7.71 0.59 -18.44
C ALA A 55 -6.62 -0.20 -19.16
N GLU A 56 -6.57 -0.10 -20.50
CA GLU A 56 -5.79 -0.96 -21.40
C GLU A 56 -4.58 -1.52 -20.66
N PRO A 57 -4.64 -2.78 -20.18
CA PRO A 57 -3.61 -3.29 -19.32
C PRO A 57 -2.36 -3.21 -20.18
N THR A 58 -1.37 -2.42 -19.74
CA THR A 58 -0.04 -2.42 -20.36
C THR A 58 0.25 -3.85 -20.77
N ALA A 59 0.41 -4.09 -22.07
CA ALA A 59 0.16 -5.36 -22.76
C ALA A 59 1.15 -6.47 -22.35
N VAL A 60 1.13 -6.83 -21.07
CA VAL A 60 1.99 -7.78 -20.40
C VAL A 60 1.13 -9.00 -20.15
N LYS A 61 1.40 -10.07 -20.90
CA LYS A 61 0.76 -11.38 -20.67
C LYS A 61 0.87 -11.75 -19.19
N GLY A 62 -0.27 -11.97 -18.53
CA GLY A 62 -0.35 -12.47 -17.14
C GLY A 62 -0.86 -11.47 -16.10
N THR A 63 -1.11 -10.21 -16.48
CA THR A 63 -1.62 -9.16 -15.58
C THR A 63 -3.16 -9.04 -15.55
N SER A 64 -3.88 -9.98 -16.18
CA SER A 64 -5.33 -9.93 -16.34
C SER A 64 -6.13 -10.30 -15.07
N LYS A 65 -5.51 -10.31 -13.90
CA LYS A 65 -6.19 -10.59 -12.64
C LYS A 65 -6.67 -9.27 -12.04
N PRO A 66 -7.89 -9.21 -11.51
CA PRO A 66 -8.43 -8.00 -10.90
C PRO A 66 -7.83 -7.73 -9.51
N ASN A 67 -6.87 -8.51 -9.04
CA ASN A 67 -6.29 -8.37 -7.71
C ASN A 67 -4.78 -8.31 -7.81
N SER A 68 -4.18 -7.44 -7.02
CA SER A 68 -2.73 -7.34 -6.88
C SER A 68 -2.35 -7.19 -5.39
N VAL A 69 -1.11 -7.59 -5.09
CA VAL A 69 -0.47 -7.46 -3.78
C VAL A 69 0.88 -6.83 -4.03
N GLY A 70 1.18 -5.76 -3.33
CA GLY A 70 2.43 -5.03 -3.41
C GLY A 70 3.00 -4.71 -2.04
N GLY A 71 4.10 -3.98 -2.05
CA GLY A 71 4.73 -3.50 -0.83
C GLY A 71 5.98 -2.70 -1.11
N ILE A 72 6.35 -1.88 -0.12
CA ILE A 72 7.50 -0.98 -0.19
C ILE A 72 8.26 -1.05 1.13
N LEU A 73 9.59 -1.07 1.03
CA LEU A 73 10.48 -0.71 2.14
C LEU A 73 11.03 0.69 1.90
N ARG A 74 10.66 1.63 2.77
CA ARG A 74 11.12 3.02 2.73
C ARG A 74 12.19 3.23 3.79
N LEU A 75 13.33 3.79 3.37
CA LEU A 75 14.41 4.21 4.25
C LEU A 75 14.41 5.75 4.25
N GLN A 76 14.19 6.36 5.41
CA GLN A 76 14.13 7.82 5.53
C GLN A 76 15.14 8.29 6.58
N GLY A 77 16.08 9.13 6.16
CA GLY A 77 17.05 9.78 7.04
C GLY A 77 16.89 11.30 7.04
N SER A 78 17.10 11.94 8.17
CA SER A 78 17.28 13.39 8.32
C SER A 78 18.59 13.63 9.09
N PHE A 79 19.53 14.32 8.46
CA PHE A 79 20.89 14.55 8.94
C PHE A 79 21.18 16.03 9.14
#